data_AF-A0A068LTR0-F1
#
_entry.id   AF-A0A068LTR0-F1
#
_cell.length_a   1.000
_cell.length_b   1.000
_cell.length_c   1.000
_cell.angle_alpha   90.00
_cell.angle_beta   90.00
_cell.angle_gamma   90.00
#
_symmetry.space_group_name_H-M   'P 1'
#
loop_
_entity.id
_entity.type
_entity.pdbx_description
1 polymer ?
#
loop_
_entity_poly.entity_id
_entity_poly.type
_entity_poly.pdbx_seq_one_letter_code
_entity_poly.pdbx_strand_id
1 'polypeptide(L)' 'MMFGIGLRAPHGGVFVVPLVEGSWIMYLVAIFAGAVVSALLIGFLKKSIEK' A
#
# COMPACT_ATOMS: atom_id res chain seq x y z
N MET A 1 -0.75 -13.21 -6.83
CA MET A 1 0.07 -12.15 -6.19
C MET A 1 1.49 -12.64 -6.05
N MET A 2 2.48 -11.80 -6.35
CA MET A 2 3.91 -12.16 -6.36
C MET A 2 4.44 -12.63 -4.99
N PHE A 3 3.71 -12.37 -3.90
CA PHE A 3 4.12 -12.63 -2.52
C PHE A 3 3.19 -13.57 -1.74
N GLY A 4 2.18 -14.18 -2.37
CA GLY A 4 1.26 -15.12 -1.71
C GLY A 4 0.46 -14.58 -0.51
N ILE A 5 0.51 -13.27 -0.26
CA ILE A 5 -0.21 -12.58 0.82
C ILE A 5 -1.69 -12.51 0.49
N GLY A 6 -2.54 -13.01 1.40
CA GLY A 6 -3.99 -13.01 1.26
C GLY A 6 -4.66 -12.18 2.35
N LEU A 7 -5.62 -11.35 1.97
CA LEU A 7 -6.48 -10.61 2.89
C LEU A 7 -7.87 -11.20 2.85
N ARG A 8 -8.30 -11.82 3.97
CA ARG A 8 -9.68 -12.28 4.15
C ARG A 8 -10.58 -11.25 4.82
N ALA A 9 -9.99 -10.25 5.46
CA ALA A 9 -10.72 -9.19 6.15
C ALA A 9 -11.46 -8.30 5.12
N PRO A 10 -12.73 -7.92 5.35
CA PRO A 10 -13.58 -7.17 4.42
C PRO A 10 -13.19 -5.69 4.16
N HIS A 11 -11.93 -5.31 4.45
CA HIS A 11 -11.28 -3.99 4.42
C HIS A 11 -11.96 -2.90 5.29
N GLY A 12 -11.25 -2.06 6.06
CA GLY A 12 -9.84 -1.68 5.95
C GLY A 12 -9.23 -1.00 7.19
N GLY A 13 -8.14 -0.27 6.95
CA GLY A 13 -7.29 0.36 7.98
C GLY A 13 -6.03 -0.46 8.31
N VAL A 14 -5.06 0.15 9.00
CA VAL A 14 -3.81 -0.50 9.43
C VAL A 14 -4.08 -1.72 10.35
N PHE A 15 -5.26 -1.79 10.97
CA PHE A 15 -5.70 -2.90 11.81
C PHE A 15 -5.79 -4.24 11.08
N VAL A 16 -5.80 -4.26 9.75
CA VAL A 16 -5.85 -5.52 8.98
C VAL A 16 -4.48 -6.19 8.81
N VAL A 17 -3.38 -5.48 9.09
CA VAL A 17 -2.00 -5.97 8.92
C VAL A 17 -1.73 -7.28 9.68
N PRO A 18 -2.09 -7.44 10.97
CA PRO A 18 -1.86 -8.70 11.69
C PRO A 18 -2.83 -9.82 11.27
N LEU A 19 -3.90 -9.52 10.51
CA LEU A 19 -4.89 -10.50 10.04
C LEU A 19 -4.59 -11.00 8.62
N VAL A 20 -3.44 -10.62 8.03
CA VAL A 20 -3.01 -11.09 6.72
C VAL A 20 -2.54 -12.54 6.82
N GLU A 21 -3.04 -13.40 5.93
CA GLU A 21 -2.51 -14.75 5.75
C GLU A 21 -1.20 -14.65 4.94
N GLY A 22 -0.12 -15.21 5.47
CA GLY A 22 1.22 -15.18 4.89
C GLY A 22 2.18 -14.24 5.63
N SER A 23 3.00 -13.48 4.90
CA SER A 23 3.98 -12.57 5.49
C SER A 23 3.44 -11.15 5.64
N TRP A 24 3.01 -10.81 6.86
CA TRP A 24 2.60 -9.47 7.27
C TRP A 24 3.67 -8.39 7.02
N ILE A 25 4.95 -8.76 7.09
CA ILE A 25 6.09 -7.88 6.79
C ILE A 25 6.11 -7.50 5.31
N MET A 26 5.91 -8.48 4.43
CA MET A 26 5.84 -8.23 2.98
C MET A 26 4.61 -7.40 2.60
N TYR A 27 3.51 -7.54 3.36
CA TYR A 27 2.33 -6.69 3.20
C TYR A 27 2.63 -5.22 3.54
N LEU A 28 3.35 -4.95 4.63
CA LEU A 28 3.79 -3.59 4.97
C LEU A 28 4.72 -2.99 3.92
N VAL A 29 5.69 -3.78 3.43
CA VAL A 29 6.60 -3.35 2.35
C VAL A 29 5.82 -3.03 1.08
N ALA A 30 4.82 -3.85 0.73
CA ALA A 30 3.98 -3.62 -0.44
C ALA A 30 3.14 -2.33 -0.31
N ILE A 31 2.54 -2.08 0.87
CA ILE A 31 1.83 -0.82 1.15
C ILE A 31 2.78 0.37 1.00
N PHE A 32 3.96 0.28 1.62
CA PHE A 32 4.93 1.36 1.60
C PHE A 32 5.42 1.65 0.16
N ALA A 33 5.75 0.61 -0.60
CA ALA A 33 6.14 0.75 -2.00
C ALA A 33 5.01 1.38 -2.84
N GLY A 34 3.76 0.93 -2.67
CA GLY A 34 2.61 1.50 -3.36
C GLY A 34 2.35 2.97 -2.99
N ALA A 35 2.54 3.33 -1.72
CA ALA A 35 2.42 4.71 -1.25
C ALA A 35 3.51 5.62 -1.84
N VAL A 36 4.77 5.16 -1.85
CA VAL A 36 5.89 5.90 -2.46
C VAL A 36 5.65 6.11 -3.95
N VAL A 37 5.28 5.05 -4.68
CA VAL A 37 4.96 5.15 -6.12
C VAL A 37 3.80 6.12 -6.36
N SER A 38 2.73 6.03 -5.57
CA SER A 38 1.59 6.95 -5.70
C SER A 38 1.98 8.39 -5.40
N ALA A 39 2.81 8.64 -4.38
CA ALA A 39 3.31 9.96 -4.04
C ALA A 39 4.19 10.54 -5.16
N LEU A 40 5.06 9.72 -5.75
CA LEU A 40 5.87 10.13 -6.92
C LEU A 40 4.99 10.43 -8.13
N LEU A 41 4.04 9.55 -8.45
CA LEU A 41 3.11 9.76 -9.55
C LEU A 41 2.31 11.06 -9.37
N ILE A 42 1.79 11.31 -8.17
CA ILE A 42 1.09 12.57 -7.87
C ILE A 42 2.07 13.76 -7.95
N GLY A 43 3.29 13.63 -7.42
CA GLY A 43 4.30 14.68 -7.47
C GLY A 43 4.70 15.07 -8.90
N PHE A 44 4.82 14.12 -9.82
CA PHE A 44 5.19 14.37 -11.21
C PHE A 44 4.01 14.73 -12.11
N LEU A 45 2.85 14.08 -11.92
CA LEU A 45 1.71 14.22 -12.83
C LEU A 45 0.75 15.33 -12.40
N LYS A 46 0.63 15.62 -11.10
CA LYS A 46 -0.27 16.66 -10.63
C LYS A 46 0.31 18.02 -11.03
N LYS A 47 -0.48 18.79 -11.78
CA LYS A 47 -0.13 20.15 -12.18
C LYS A 47 0.29 20.96 -10.95
N SER A 48 1.39 21.71 -11.09
CA SER A 48 1.88 22.60 -10.04
C SER A 48 0.73 23.48 -9.57
N ILE A 49 0.45 23.44 -8.27
CA ILE A 49 -0.44 24.42 -7.65
C ILE A 49 0.41 25.67 -7.53
N GLU A 50 0.32 26.53 -8.54
CA GLU A 50 0.78 27.91 -8.42
C GLU A 50 0.00 28.54 -7.26
N LYS A 51 0.72 29.21 -6.36
CA LYS A 51 0.13 29.79 -5.16
C LYS A 51 -0.63 31.07 -5.50
#